data_AF-A0A836SQM1-F1
#
_entry.id   AF-A0A836SQM1-F1
#
_cell.length_a   1.000
_cell.length_b   1.000
_cell.length_c   1.000
_cell.angle_alpha   90.00
_cell.angle_beta   90.00
_cell.angle_gamma   90.00
#
_symmetry.space_group_name_H-M   'P 1'
#
loop_
_entity.id
_entity.type
_entity.pdbx_description
1 polymer ?
#
loop_
_entity_poly.entity_id
_entity_poly.type
_entity_poly.pdbx_seq_one_letter_code
_entity_poly.pdbx_strand_id
1 'polypeptide(L)'
;MHVLTTNNKKLNCRSVRWDITNQCNLRCAHCFAVSTSNGIIESVRDLNFLEVIQVIRRLKSSGLQEINFAGREPTMHHDILRIIRWCRDNNITINITTNGTFFNSSKYAELIRLGVKMIIFSLDGPTRKIHDQLRGEGNFEKTLQNIIDCNNLIDAYNYKTRLGISCTLHKLNVDVVPDMIDLATTLGIKFLSINPISFLGAAMPREKIFYLTPEEISDCFSDICSRYRHVKSNFELFLGTFPMESKFLNAKYDLDLPVILTGCSAGKTMYIDHNGNALPCYMLPAMSSKIPRLKRYLNYWQILSEPEYTAVESFKPFISFTQSYSQDGYKGCQVCPDLEVCKPCPLIAISEPETIHRCQQAGKKLSSVTPQIDDTVVPQVKSYIKWIIEDSVLRIDITRGDYFCKKEFELNNTAKSIWLLIDGRKSYNEIMELLQKEYPRFSERELHSDLKALLRYFYIEGVVTFNR
;
A
#
# COMPACT_ATOMS: atom_id res chain seq x y z
N MET A 1 -3.76 -19.21 1.84
CA MET A 1 -2.96 -20.36 2.33
C MET A 1 -1.50 -19.93 2.36
N HIS A 2 -0.66 -20.00 3.38
CA HIS A 2 -0.71 -20.50 4.76
C HIS A 2 -0.61 -19.31 5.73
N VAL A 3 -1.57 -19.19 6.65
CA VAL A 3 -1.42 -18.37 7.86
C VAL A 3 -1.26 -19.36 8.98
N LEU A 4 -0.18 -19.23 9.76
CA LEU A 4 0.15 -19.99 10.98
C LEU A 4 -0.81 -21.17 11.22
N THR A 5 -0.64 -22.26 10.48
CA THR A 5 -1.35 -23.50 10.81
C THR A 5 -0.80 -23.92 12.16
N THR A 6 -1.71 -24.20 13.07
CA THR A 6 -1.49 -24.55 14.49
C THR A 6 -0.55 -25.73 14.74
N ASN A 7 -0.02 -26.37 13.69
CA ASN A 7 0.91 -27.48 13.76
C ASN A 7 2.40 -27.09 13.67
N ASN A 8 2.74 -25.84 13.32
CA ASN A 8 4.13 -25.37 13.34
C ASN A 8 4.34 -24.36 14.49
N LYS A 9 4.98 -24.80 15.58
CA LYS A 9 5.40 -23.99 16.74
C LYS A 9 6.44 -22.90 16.42
N LYS A 10 6.60 -22.50 15.14
CA LYS A 10 7.68 -21.62 14.68
C LYS A 10 7.11 -20.35 14.06
N LEU A 11 7.67 -19.21 14.46
CA LEU A 11 7.33 -17.92 13.91
C LEU A 11 7.80 -17.87 12.45
N ASN A 12 6.97 -17.31 11.56
CA ASN A 12 7.35 -17.07 10.16
C ASN A 12 7.24 -15.57 9.88
N CYS A 13 8.33 -14.86 10.09
CA CYS A 13 8.41 -13.42 9.91
C CYS A 13 9.37 -13.12 8.77
N ARG A 14 8.84 -12.69 7.61
CA ARG A 14 9.67 -12.33 6.45
C ARG A 14 10.13 -10.88 6.47
N SER A 15 9.31 -10.02 7.06
CA SER A 15 9.55 -8.57 7.08
C SER A 15 9.20 -7.99 8.44
N VAL A 16 9.97 -7.00 8.89
CA VAL A 16 9.68 -6.24 10.11
C VAL A 16 9.60 -4.76 9.80
N ARG A 17 8.63 -4.08 10.40
CA ARG A 17 8.71 -2.64 10.64
C ARG A 17 9.29 -2.40 12.02
N TRP A 18 10.40 -1.67 12.11
CA TRP A 18 11.08 -1.40 13.36
C TRP A 18 11.20 0.09 13.62
N ASP A 19 10.55 0.54 14.67
CA ASP A 19 10.71 1.87 15.22
C ASP A 19 11.98 1.88 16.09
N ILE A 20 13.16 1.91 15.44
CA ILE A 20 14.48 1.63 16.06
C ILE A 20 14.89 2.61 17.17
N THR A 21 14.27 3.78 17.22
CA THR A 21 14.52 4.81 18.23
C THR A 21 13.24 5.53 18.61
N ASN A 22 13.14 5.95 19.87
CA ASN A 22 12.07 6.84 20.33
C ASN A 22 12.39 8.34 20.13
N GLN A 23 13.45 8.68 19.39
CA GLN A 23 13.88 10.06 19.17
C GLN A 23 13.44 10.59 17.80
N CYS A 24 13.05 11.85 17.76
CA CYS A 24 12.81 12.60 16.52
C CYS A 24 13.24 14.05 16.72
N ASN A 25 13.87 14.63 15.70
CA ASN A 25 14.29 16.02 15.71
C ASN A 25 13.12 16.97 15.35
N LEU A 26 11.97 16.43 14.93
CA LEU A 26 10.76 17.18 14.59
C LEU A 26 9.59 16.83 15.52
N ARG A 27 8.58 17.69 15.57
CA ARG A 27 7.35 17.52 16.38
C ARG A 27 6.10 17.72 15.52
N CYS A 28 5.99 16.95 14.45
CA CYS A 28 4.96 17.17 13.43
C CYS A 28 3.53 17.10 14.00
N ALA A 29 2.68 18.03 13.59
CA ALA A 29 1.31 18.15 14.12
C ALA A 29 0.40 16.95 13.81
N HIS A 30 0.69 16.23 12.73
CA HIS A 30 -0.06 15.07 12.24
C HIS A 30 0.60 13.71 12.58
N CYS A 31 1.64 13.69 13.42
CA CYS A 31 2.43 12.48 13.66
C CYS A 31 1.63 11.37 14.37
N PHE A 32 1.49 10.21 13.74
CA PHE A 32 0.83 9.04 14.34
C PHE A 32 1.72 8.32 15.39
N ALA A 33 3.05 8.45 15.29
CA ALA A 33 4.01 7.72 16.12
C ALA A 33 4.19 8.31 17.53
N VAL A 34 3.70 9.52 17.79
CA VAL A 34 3.73 10.13 19.12
C VAL A 34 2.58 9.58 19.96
N SER A 35 2.88 8.80 21.00
CA SER A 35 1.85 8.40 21.97
C SER A 35 1.37 9.62 22.76
N THR A 36 0.07 9.90 22.72
CA THR A 36 -0.60 10.94 23.53
C THR A 36 -1.03 10.45 24.90
N SER A 37 -0.85 9.16 25.22
CA SER A 37 -1.20 8.61 26.52
C SER A 37 -0.06 8.78 27.51
N ASN A 38 -0.24 9.75 28.41
CA ASN A 38 0.37 9.90 29.73
C ASN A 38 1.89 10.14 29.73
N GLY A 39 2.25 11.42 29.74
CA GLY A 39 3.20 12.14 30.62
C GLY A 39 4.29 11.44 31.46
N ILE A 40 4.63 10.18 31.25
CA ILE A 40 5.76 9.48 31.86
C ILE A 40 6.35 8.60 30.75
N ILE A 41 7.31 9.16 30.02
CA ILE A 41 8.29 8.33 29.31
C ILE A 41 9.21 7.85 30.43
N GLU A 42 8.90 6.70 31.04
CA GLU A 42 9.93 5.98 31.78
C GLU A 42 11.12 5.83 30.84
N SER A 43 12.32 6.08 31.36
CA SER A 43 13.56 6.17 30.60
C SER A 43 13.93 4.82 29.97
N VAL A 44 13.23 4.43 28.91
CA VAL A 44 13.51 3.20 28.20
C VAL A 44 14.52 3.53 27.11
N ARG A 45 15.75 3.06 27.33
CA ARG A 45 16.90 3.24 26.44
C ARG A 45 16.61 2.57 25.09
N ASP A 46 16.97 3.21 23.98
CA ASP A 46 17.01 2.54 22.68
C ASP A 46 18.00 1.36 22.74
N LEU A 47 17.68 0.24 22.08
CA LEU A 47 18.59 -0.90 22.02
C LEU A 47 19.94 -0.48 21.43
N ASN A 48 21.06 -0.88 22.05
CA ASN A 48 22.38 -0.63 21.49
C ASN A 48 22.65 -1.55 20.29
N PHE A 49 23.75 -1.30 19.56
CA PHE A 49 24.16 -2.14 18.44
C PHE A 49 24.08 -3.66 18.72
N LEU A 50 24.62 -4.15 19.84
CA LEU A 50 24.70 -5.59 20.12
C LEU A 50 23.32 -6.19 20.35
N GLU A 51 22.46 -5.49 21.07
CA GLU A 51 21.06 -5.88 21.31
C GLU A 51 20.26 -5.90 20.00
N VAL A 52 20.43 -4.89 19.14
CA VAL A 52 19.81 -4.86 17.82
C VAL A 52 20.26 -6.07 16.99
N ILE A 53 21.56 -6.37 16.95
CA ILE A 53 22.06 -7.54 16.22
C ILE A 53 21.50 -8.85 16.81
N GLN A 54 21.35 -8.94 18.14
CA GLN A 54 20.75 -10.11 18.79
C GLN A 54 19.28 -10.30 18.39
N VAL A 55 18.49 -9.23 18.39
CA VAL A 55 17.10 -9.25 17.88
C VAL A 55 17.07 -9.74 16.43
N ILE A 56 17.90 -9.16 15.55
CA ILE A 56 17.92 -9.53 14.13
C ILE A 56 18.31 -11.01 13.94
N ARG A 57 19.30 -11.51 14.68
CA ARG A 57 19.71 -12.92 14.62
C ARG A 57 18.57 -13.86 15.02
N ARG A 58 17.84 -13.54 16.08
CA ARG A 58 16.67 -14.32 16.52
C ARG A 58 15.57 -14.35 15.48
N LEU A 59 15.35 -13.24 14.78
CA LEU A 59 14.33 -13.18 13.73
C LEU A 59 14.78 -13.82 12.42
N LYS A 60 16.10 -13.82 12.13
CA LYS A 60 16.68 -14.51 10.98
C LYS A 60 16.43 -16.02 11.04
N SER A 61 16.48 -16.63 12.24
CA SER A 61 16.07 -18.05 12.40
C SER A 61 14.58 -18.31 12.11
N SER A 62 13.75 -17.27 12.14
CA SER A 62 12.31 -17.27 11.82
C SER A 62 12.00 -16.78 10.39
N GLY A 63 13.02 -16.62 9.54
CA GLY A 63 12.86 -16.30 8.11
C GLY A 63 12.94 -14.83 7.73
N LEU A 64 13.45 -13.95 8.61
CA LEU A 64 13.57 -12.52 8.32
C LEU A 64 14.45 -12.26 7.11
N GLN A 65 13.91 -11.48 6.16
CA GLN A 65 14.57 -11.08 4.91
C GLN A 65 14.64 -9.56 4.75
N GLU A 66 13.67 -8.83 5.32
CA GLU A 66 13.54 -7.38 5.12
C GLU A 66 13.25 -6.64 6.43
N ILE A 67 13.89 -5.49 6.65
CA ILE A 67 13.60 -4.57 7.74
C ILE A 67 13.28 -3.19 7.16
N ASN A 68 12.14 -2.64 7.54
CA ASN A 68 11.77 -1.26 7.30
C ASN A 68 11.97 -0.46 8.60
N PHE A 69 13.01 0.37 8.63
CA PHE A 69 13.22 1.30 9.74
C PHE A 69 12.32 2.52 9.56
N ALA A 70 11.43 2.75 10.54
CA ALA A 70 10.40 3.79 10.48
C ALA A 70 10.10 4.35 11.89
N GLY A 71 8.89 4.88 12.08
CA GLY A 71 8.42 5.35 13.39
C GLY A 71 8.69 6.83 13.60
N ARG A 72 9.62 7.11 14.51
CA ARG A 72 10.09 8.46 14.85
C ARG A 72 11.05 8.97 13.75
N GLU A 73 12.34 9.13 14.04
CA GLU A 73 13.35 9.40 13.02
C GLU A 73 14.50 8.37 13.12
N PRO A 74 14.49 7.31 12.27
CA PRO A 74 15.52 6.27 12.31
C PRO A 74 16.95 6.79 12.18
N THR A 75 17.16 7.89 11.44
CA THR A 75 18.50 8.45 11.24
C THR A 75 19.09 9.05 12.52
N MET A 76 18.29 9.27 13.57
CA MET A 76 18.79 9.69 14.89
C MET A 76 19.39 8.55 15.71
N HIS A 77 19.17 7.29 15.35
CA HIS A 77 19.78 6.18 16.07
C HIS A 77 21.30 6.18 15.84
N HIS A 78 22.08 6.35 16.91
CA HIS A 78 23.54 6.52 16.86
C HIS A 78 24.28 5.42 16.08
N ASP A 79 23.83 4.16 16.15
CA ASP A 79 24.43 3.04 15.43
C ASP A 79 23.78 2.71 14.07
N ILE A 80 22.86 3.53 13.53
CA ILE A 80 22.04 3.15 12.36
C ILE A 80 22.87 2.70 11.14
N LEU A 81 23.94 3.43 10.80
CA LEU A 81 24.83 3.08 9.68
C LEU A 81 25.56 1.77 9.93
N ARG A 82 25.99 1.51 11.17
CA ARG A 82 26.67 0.28 11.57
C ARG A 82 25.71 -0.92 11.54
N ILE A 83 24.47 -0.72 11.97
CA ILE A 83 23.40 -1.73 11.90
C ILE A 83 23.13 -2.10 10.44
N ILE A 84 22.94 -1.11 9.56
CA ILE A 84 22.66 -1.34 8.13
C ILE A 84 23.81 -2.08 7.45
N ARG A 85 25.06 -1.71 7.76
CA ARG A 85 26.25 -2.42 7.26
C ARG A 85 26.22 -3.89 7.67
N TRP A 86 25.93 -4.18 8.94
CA TRP A 86 25.80 -5.55 9.41
C TRP A 86 24.67 -6.31 8.70
N CYS A 87 23.51 -5.67 8.50
CA CYS A 87 22.37 -6.24 7.77
C CYS A 87 22.73 -6.60 6.32
N ARG A 88 23.40 -5.69 5.61
CA ARG A 88 23.90 -5.92 4.25
C ARG A 88 24.81 -7.15 4.20
N ASP A 89 25.80 -7.22 5.10
CA ASP A 89 26.75 -8.34 5.16
C ASP A 89 26.08 -9.66 5.56
N ASN A 90 24.83 -9.61 6.02
CA ASN A 90 24.01 -10.75 6.41
C ASN A 90 22.82 -11.01 5.47
N ASN A 91 22.81 -10.42 4.27
CA ASN A 91 21.76 -10.56 3.25
C ASN A 91 20.35 -10.18 3.75
N ILE A 92 20.26 -9.11 4.54
CA ILE A 92 19.00 -8.53 5.01
C ILE A 92 18.75 -7.23 4.26
N THR A 93 17.62 -7.16 3.58
CA THR A 93 17.18 -5.99 2.83
C THR A 93 16.73 -4.89 3.78
N ILE A 94 17.19 -3.66 3.56
CA ILE A 94 16.81 -2.50 4.37
C ILE A 94 16.01 -1.51 3.54
N ASN A 95 14.91 -1.02 4.11
CA ASN A 95 14.26 0.21 3.69
C ASN A 95 14.22 1.20 4.86
N ILE A 96 14.22 2.50 4.56
CA ILE A 96 14.18 3.56 5.57
C ILE A 96 13.11 4.57 5.19
N THR A 97 12.25 4.90 6.17
CA THR A 97 11.37 6.06 6.09
C THR A 97 11.95 7.15 6.98
N THR A 98 12.21 8.32 6.41
CA THR A 98 12.87 9.44 7.11
C THR A 98 12.13 10.75 6.86
N ASN A 99 12.23 11.68 7.80
CA ASN A 99 11.81 13.06 7.61
C ASN A 99 12.76 13.85 6.69
N GLY A 100 13.95 13.31 6.37
CA GLY A 100 14.86 13.94 5.41
C GLY A 100 15.81 14.99 5.99
N THR A 101 15.73 15.30 7.29
CA THR A 101 16.33 16.53 7.84
C THR A 101 17.50 16.31 8.80
N PHE A 102 17.65 15.15 9.42
CA PHE A 102 18.72 14.94 10.40
C PHE A 102 20.07 14.63 9.73
N PHE A 103 20.07 13.72 8.75
CA PHE A 103 21.25 13.46 7.94
C PHE A 103 21.50 14.56 6.90
N ASN A 104 22.78 14.75 6.57
CA ASN A 104 23.22 15.53 5.42
C ASN A 104 23.49 14.58 4.24
N SER A 105 23.77 15.16 3.08
CA SER A 105 24.01 14.45 1.82
C SER A 105 25.13 13.39 1.94
N SER A 106 26.17 13.63 2.74
CA SER A 106 27.27 12.67 2.94
C SER A 106 26.82 11.39 3.67
N LYS A 107 25.97 11.53 4.70
CA LYS A 107 25.43 10.37 5.43
C LYS A 107 24.39 9.61 4.61
N TYR A 108 23.56 10.31 3.83
CA TYR A 108 22.68 9.64 2.87
C TYR A 108 23.47 8.90 1.78
N ALA A 109 24.58 9.48 1.29
CA ALA A 109 25.47 8.79 0.37
C ALA A 109 26.04 7.50 0.99
N GLU A 110 26.32 7.47 2.29
CA GLU A 110 26.70 6.24 2.98
C GLU A 110 25.57 5.21 2.99
N LEU A 111 24.31 5.60 3.26
CA LEU A 111 23.16 4.69 3.18
C LEU A 111 23.02 4.06 1.79
N ILE A 112 23.17 4.85 0.73
CA ILE A 112 23.10 4.40 -0.66
C ILE A 112 24.25 3.41 -0.95
N ARG A 113 25.49 3.72 -0.55
CA ARG A 113 26.66 2.83 -0.70
C ARG A 113 26.52 1.53 0.09
N LEU A 114 25.81 1.56 1.22
CA LEU A 114 25.48 0.38 2.00
C LEU A 114 24.37 -0.49 1.36
N GLY A 115 23.80 -0.07 0.23
CA GLY A 115 22.83 -0.86 -0.51
C GLY A 115 21.44 -0.86 0.12
N VAL A 116 21.06 0.22 0.82
CA VAL A 116 19.65 0.41 1.22
C VAL A 116 18.77 0.31 -0.03
N LYS A 117 17.75 -0.56 0.00
CA LYS A 117 16.88 -0.83 -1.15
C LYS A 117 16.00 0.37 -1.46
N MET A 118 15.42 0.99 -0.43
CA MET A 118 14.54 2.14 -0.59
C MET A 118 14.72 3.17 0.52
N ILE A 119 14.80 4.44 0.14
CA ILE A 119 14.73 5.58 1.06
C ILE A 119 13.46 6.37 0.72
N ILE A 120 12.53 6.43 1.66
CA ILE A 120 11.26 7.15 1.53
C ILE A 120 11.35 8.42 2.36
N PHE A 121 11.36 9.56 1.68
CA PHE A 121 11.36 10.88 2.30
C PHE A 121 9.93 11.33 2.58
N SER A 122 9.71 11.88 3.77
CA SER A 122 8.41 12.42 4.14
C SER A 122 8.27 13.86 3.65
N LEU A 123 7.39 14.11 2.68
CA LEU A 123 7.15 15.42 2.10
C LEU A 123 5.63 15.65 1.94
N ASP A 124 5.03 16.47 2.82
CA ASP A 124 3.56 16.63 2.89
C ASP A 124 2.97 17.73 2.01
N GLY A 125 3.69 18.13 0.96
CA GLY A 125 3.16 19.03 -0.06
C GLY A 125 4.24 19.61 -0.96
N PRO A 126 3.82 20.25 -2.07
CA PRO A 126 4.72 20.67 -3.14
C PRO A 126 5.48 21.96 -2.84
N THR A 127 5.14 22.66 -1.74
CA THR A 127 5.72 23.96 -1.39
C THR A 127 6.19 24.02 0.06
N ARG A 128 7.15 24.92 0.31
CA ARG A 128 7.62 25.26 1.66
C ARG A 128 6.47 25.57 2.60
N LYS A 129 5.55 26.43 2.19
CA LYS A 129 4.46 26.93 3.04
C LYS A 129 3.69 25.79 3.71
N ILE A 130 3.24 24.80 2.94
CA ILE A 130 2.41 23.72 3.48
C ILE A 130 3.24 22.67 4.24
N HIS A 131 4.44 22.36 3.76
CA HIS A 131 5.30 21.37 4.39
C HIS A 131 5.81 21.86 5.76
N ASP A 132 6.34 23.09 5.82
CA ASP A 132 6.90 23.68 7.02
C ASP A 132 5.83 23.96 8.08
N GLN A 133 4.60 24.31 7.66
CA GLN A 133 3.47 24.46 8.59
C GLN A 133 3.24 23.19 9.43
N LEU A 134 3.54 22.01 8.87
CA LEU A 134 3.29 20.73 9.51
C LEU A 134 4.52 20.18 10.24
N ARG A 135 5.71 20.41 9.66
CA ARG A 135 6.97 19.77 10.06
C ARG A 135 7.97 20.73 10.72
N GLY A 136 7.67 22.02 10.75
CA GLY A 136 8.53 23.09 11.27
C GLY A 136 9.27 23.82 10.15
N GLU A 137 9.62 25.07 10.40
CA GLU A 137 10.25 25.97 9.42
C GLU A 137 11.64 25.47 8.93
N GLY A 138 11.89 25.64 7.62
CA GLY A 138 13.15 25.32 6.94
C GLY A 138 13.37 23.84 6.65
N ASN A 139 12.38 22.98 6.92
CA ASN A 139 12.51 21.55 6.71
C ASN A 139 12.19 21.13 5.27
N PHE A 140 11.37 21.90 4.55
CA PHE A 140 11.09 21.66 3.14
C PHE A 140 12.35 21.72 2.29
N GLU A 141 13.09 22.84 2.32
CA GLU A 141 14.29 23.02 1.50
C GLU A 141 15.38 22.01 1.85
N LYS A 142 15.54 21.71 3.15
CA LYS A 142 16.52 20.72 3.61
C LYS A 142 16.20 19.31 3.10
N THR A 143 14.93 18.92 3.16
CA THR A 143 14.46 17.62 2.66
C THR A 143 14.62 17.55 1.15
N LEU A 144 14.22 18.60 0.43
CA LEU A 144 14.31 18.70 -1.02
C LEU A 144 15.76 18.61 -1.50
N GLN A 145 16.68 19.33 -0.87
CA GLN A 145 18.10 19.27 -1.20
C GLN A 145 18.68 17.87 -1.01
N ASN A 146 18.35 17.21 0.11
CA ASN A 146 18.81 15.84 0.35
C ASN A 146 18.23 14.85 -0.68
N ILE A 147 16.97 15.02 -1.11
CA ILE A 147 16.36 14.22 -2.19
C ILE A 147 17.15 14.41 -3.49
N ILE A 148 17.42 15.66 -3.89
CA ILE A 148 18.16 16.00 -5.11
C ILE A 148 19.55 15.38 -5.08
N ASP A 149 20.29 15.57 -3.98
CA ASP A 149 21.65 15.05 -3.84
C ASP A 149 21.69 13.51 -3.89
N CYS A 150 20.72 12.85 -3.25
CA CYS A 150 20.58 11.40 -3.32
C CYS A 150 20.29 10.94 -4.74
N ASN A 151 19.38 11.60 -5.45
CA ASN A 151 18.99 11.22 -6.81
C ASN A 151 20.18 11.38 -7.77
N ASN A 152 20.88 12.52 -7.70
CA ASN A 152 22.08 12.78 -8.48
C ASN A 152 23.17 11.73 -8.22
N LEU A 153 23.38 11.33 -6.96
CA LEU A 153 24.33 10.28 -6.61
C LEU A 153 23.93 8.92 -7.19
N ILE A 154 22.65 8.56 -7.09
CA ILE A 154 22.13 7.29 -7.60
C ILE A 154 22.32 7.21 -9.11
N ASP A 155 21.98 8.27 -9.84
CA ASP A 155 22.10 8.33 -11.30
C ASP A 155 23.58 8.33 -11.73
N ALA A 156 24.43 9.14 -11.09
CA ALA A 156 25.85 9.26 -11.45
C ALA A 156 26.63 7.95 -11.31
N TYR A 157 26.26 7.09 -10.36
CA TYR A 157 26.96 5.83 -10.07
C TYR A 157 26.12 4.58 -10.36
N ASN A 158 24.93 4.73 -10.95
CA ASN A 158 23.98 3.65 -11.27
C ASN A 158 23.67 2.74 -10.05
N TYR A 159 23.50 3.35 -8.88
CA TYR A 159 23.11 2.61 -7.68
C TYR A 159 21.70 2.03 -7.84
N LYS A 160 21.42 0.91 -7.17
CA LYS A 160 20.10 0.25 -7.22
C LYS A 160 19.12 0.74 -6.16
N THR A 161 19.57 1.62 -5.26
CA THR A 161 18.71 2.26 -4.26
C THR A 161 17.60 3.04 -4.96
N ARG A 162 16.36 2.82 -4.52
CA ARG A 162 15.19 3.57 -4.98
C ARG A 162 14.89 4.71 -4.02
N LEU A 163 14.54 5.87 -4.55
CA LEU A 163 14.01 6.97 -3.76
C LEU A 163 12.49 7.03 -3.91
N GLY A 164 11.83 7.44 -2.83
CA GLY A 164 10.40 7.63 -2.80
C GLY A 164 10.01 8.83 -1.95
N ILE A 165 8.81 9.34 -2.19
CA ILE A 165 8.18 10.37 -1.37
C ILE A 165 6.91 9.78 -0.74
N SER A 166 6.70 10.04 0.54
CA SER A 166 5.44 9.78 1.23
C SER A 166 4.83 11.11 1.69
N CYS A 167 3.57 11.31 1.35
CA CYS A 167 2.76 12.48 1.69
C CYS A 167 1.51 12.04 2.45
N THR A 168 1.24 12.72 3.57
CA THR A 168 0.00 12.56 4.33
C THR A 168 -1.03 13.58 3.84
N LEU A 169 -2.11 13.09 3.23
CA LEU A 169 -3.21 13.91 2.72
C LEU A 169 -4.15 14.30 3.87
N HIS A 170 -4.44 15.60 4.00
CA HIS A 170 -5.33 16.16 5.00
C HIS A 170 -5.94 17.50 4.55
N LYS A 171 -6.87 18.05 5.32
CA LYS A 171 -7.61 19.28 4.97
C LYS A 171 -6.75 20.46 4.51
N LEU A 172 -5.60 20.68 5.13
CA LEU A 172 -4.77 21.85 4.83
C LEU A 172 -3.95 21.73 3.53
N ASN A 173 -3.79 20.53 2.96
CA ASN A 173 -2.97 20.31 1.76
C ASN A 173 -3.74 19.73 0.57
N VAL A 174 -5.02 19.37 0.74
CA VAL A 174 -5.84 18.69 -0.28
C VAL A 174 -5.82 19.38 -1.65
N ASP A 175 -5.83 20.72 -1.66
CA ASP A 175 -5.87 21.52 -2.89
C ASP A 175 -4.54 21.53 -3.67
N VAL A 176 -3.42 21.24 -2.99
CA VAL A 176 -2.06 21.32 -3.57
C VAL A 176 -1.37 19.96 -3.70
N VAL A 177 -1.85 18.93 -2.99
CA VAL A 177 -1.28 17.57 -3.07
C VAL A 177 -1.30 17.00 -4.50
N PRO A 178 -2.27 17.30 -5.39
CA PRO A 178 -2.16 16.89 -6.79
C PRO A 178 -0.87 17.34 -7.49
N ASP A 179 -0.26 18.47 -7.09
CA ASP A 179 0.99 18.99 -7.69
C ASP A 179 2.21 18.15 -7.27
N MET A 180 2.06 17.22 -6.31
CA MET A 180 3.12 16.30 -5.90
C MET A 180 3.54 15.36 -7.05
N ILE A 181 2.65 15.11 -8.01
CA ILE A 181 2.97 14.37 -9.24
C ILE A 181 4.04 15.13 -10.03
N ASP A 182 3.84 16.44 -10.24
CA ASP A 182 4.74 17.29 -11.00
C ASP A 182 6.07 17.49 -10.26
N LEU A 183 6.02 17.68 -8.93
CA LEU A 183 7.22 17.78 -8.11
C LEU A 183 8.04 16.48 -8.16
N ALA A 184 7.42 15.32 -7.92
CA ALA A 184 8.14 14.05 -7.88
C ALA A 184 8.76 13.71 -9.24
N THR A 185 8.04 13.96 -10.34
CA THR A 185 8.57 13.76 -11.70
C THR A 185 9.71 14.73 -12.03
N THR A 186 9.60 16.01 -11.65
CA THR A 186 10.67 17.01 -11.82
C THR A 186 11.95 16.61 -11.08
N LEU A 187 11.82 16.01 -9.89
CA LEU A 187 12.94 15.53 -9.08
C LEU A 187 13.52 14.19 -9.56
N GLY A 188 12.95 13.57 -10.60
CA GLY A 188 13.35 12.23 -11.06
C GLY A 188 12.93 11.09 -10.14
N ILE A 189 12.05 11.35 -9.17
CA ILE A 189 11.58 10.37 -8.18
C ILE A 189 10.51 9.48 -8.78
N LYS A 190 10.68 8.18 -8.59
CA LYS A 190 9.88 7.13 -9.27
C LYS A 190 8.88 6.44 -8.35
N PHE A 191 8.74 6.88 -7.11
CA PHE A 191 7.76 6.34 -6.18
C PHE A 191 7.13 7.47 -5.36
N LEU A 192 5.81 7.58 -5.42
CA LEU A 192 5.04 8.53 -4.62
C LEU A 192 3.92 7.78 -3.92
N SER A 193 3.86 7.91 -2.59
CA SER A 193 2.78 7.40 -1.77
C SER A 193 1.99 8.57 -1.18
N ILE A 194 0.68 8.62 -1.43
CA ILE A 194 -0.22 9.61 -0.85
C ILE A 194 -1.30 8.86 -0.05
N ASN A 195 -1.29 9.03 1.26
CA ASN A 195 -2.24 8.37 2.16
C ASN A 195 -3.05 9.40 2.94
N PRO A 196 -4.38 9.27 3.04
CA PRO A 196 -5.18 10.08 3.95
C PRO A 196 -4.67 9.96 5.38
N ILE A 197 -4.77 11.05 6.14
CA ILE A 197 -4.37 11.08 7.54
C ILE A 197 -5.17 10.08 8.37
N SER A 198 -4.49 9.32 9.22
CA SER A 198 -5.12 8.56 10.30
C SER A 198 -5.08 9.37 11.59
N PHE A 199 -6.22 9.48 12.28
CA PHE A 199 -6.34 10.21 13.55
C PHE A 199 -5.80 9.42 14.74
N LEU A 200 -4.47 9.30 14.77
CA LEU A 200 -3.67 8.61 15.77
C LEU A 200 -2.62 9.55 16.35
N GLY A 201 -2.14 9.23 17.55
CA GLY A 201 -1.05 9.99 18.19
C GLY A 201 -1.33 11.50 18.25
N ALA A 202 -0.39 12.31 17.78
CA ALA A 202 -0.51 13.77 17.79
C ALA A 202 -1.61 14.30 16.86
N ALA A 203 -2.04 13.53 15.85
CA ALA A 203 -3.15 13.92 14.98
C ALA A 203 -4.52 13.81 15.69
N MET A 204 -4.64 12.91 16.68
CA MET A 204 -5.91 12.60 17.35
C MET A 204 -6.63 13.83 17.94
N PRO A 205 -6.00 14.71 18.75
CA PRO A 205 -6.68 15.90 19.28
C PRO A 205 -6.91 17.00 18.21
N ARG A 206 -6.40 16.84 16.99
CA ARG A 206 -6.44 17.83 15.91
C ARG A 206 -7.37 17.44 14.77
N GLU A 207 -8.28 16.49 15.02
CA GLU A 207 -9.20 15.95 14.01
C GLU A 207 -9.96 17.04 13.26
N LYS A 208 -10.54 18.01 13.98
CA LYS A 208 -11.28 19.14 13.38
C LYS A 208 -10.46 19.99 12.40
N ILE A 209 -9.13 20.00 12.52
CA ILE A 209 -8.24 20.83 11.68
C ILE A 209 -7.86 20.06 10.41
N PHE A 210 -7.66 18.75 10.52
CA PHE A 210 -7.10 17.93 9.44
C PHE A 210 -8.12 17.04 8.72
N TYR A 211 -9.33 16.90 9.27
CA TYR A 211 -10.39 16.05 8.72
C TYR A 211 -10.76 16.43 7.29
N LEU A 212 -10.84 15.39 6.45
CA LEU A 212 -11.30 15.44 5.08
C LEU A 212 -12.59 14.64 4.98
N THR A 213 -13.57 15.15 4.23
CA THR A 213 -14.74 14.33 3.89
C THR A 213 -14.36 13.24 2.86
N PRO A 214 -15.14 12.15 2.78
CA PRO A 214 -14.96 11.15 1.72
C PRO A 214 -14.94 11.74 0.30
N GLU A 215 -15.76 12.77 0.05
CA GLU A 215 -15.84 13.47 -1.22
C GLU A 215 -14.55 14.24 -1.52
N GLU A 216 -14.02 14.98 -0.56
CA GLU A 216 -12.75 15.72 -0.72
C GLU A 216 -11.57 14.80 -1.05
N ILE A 217 -11.52 13.62 -0.40
CA ILE A 217 -10.52 12.61 -0.73
C ILE A 217 -10.74 12.06 -2.15
N SER A 218 -11.98 11.74 -2.51
CA SER A 218 -12.33 11.20 -3.83
C SER A 218 -12.02 12.18 -4.97
N ASP A 219 -12.23 13.47 -4.73
CA ASP A 219 -11.97 14.55 -5.69
C ASP A 219 -10.47 14.80 -5.82
N CYS A 220 -9.75 14.88 -4.70
CA CYS A 220 -8.28 14.98 -4.72
C CYS A 220 -7.62 13.79 -5.45
N PHE A 221 -8.08 12.56 -5.17
CA PHE A 221 -7.59 11.36 -5.87
C PHE A 221 -7.92 11.38 -7.37
N SER A 222 -9.07 11.94 -7.74
CA SER A 222 -9.43 12.17 -9.14
C SER A 222 -8.46 13.14 -9.83
N ASP A 223 -8.11 14.24 -9.17
CA ASP A 223 -7.18 15.23 -9.71
C ASP A 223 -5.76 14.66 -9.83
N ILE A 224 -5.30 13.93 -8.81
CA ILE A 224 -4.02 13.20 -8.85
C ILE A 224 -4.00 12.24 -10.06
N CYS A 225 -5.05 11.44 -10.25
CA CYS A 225 -5.12 10.47 -11.34
C CYS A 225 -5.20 11.15 -12.72
N SER A 226 -5.90 12.27 -12.81
CA SER A 226 -6.00 13.10 -14.02
C SER A 226 -4.63 13.64 -14.45
N ARG A 227 -3.72 13.93 -13.52
CA ARG A 227 -2.35 14.33 -13.83
C ARG A 227 -1.45 13.12 -14.09
N TYR A 228 -1.55 12.11 -13.23
CA TYR A 228 -0.74 10.90 -13.28
C TYR A 228 -0.86 10.16 -14.63
N ARG A 229 -2.04 10.14 -15.26
CA ARG A 229 -2.25 9.50 -16.57
C ARG A 229 -1.35 10.06 -17.70
N HIS A 230 -0.82 11.28 -17.53
CA HIS A 230 0.07 11.92 -18.50
C HIS A 230 1.56 11.65 -18.24
N VAL A 231 1.91 11.02 -17.11
CA VAL A 231 3.30 10.69 -16.77
C VAL A 231 3.80 9.54 -17.64
N LYS A 232 4.84 9.80 -18.44
CA LYS A 232 5.43 8.80 -19.34
C LYS A 232 6.52 7.98 -18.63
N SER A 233 6.15 6.76 -18.23
CA SER A 233 7.00 5.63 -17.79
C SER A 233 7.66 5.67 -16.39
N ASN A 234 7.82 4.46 -15.83
CA ASN A 234 8.48 4.04 -14.57
C ASN A 234 8.28 4.93 -13.32
N PHE A 235 7.08 5.48 -13.14
CA PHE A 235 6.64 6.14 -11.92
C PHE A 235 5.60 5.26 -11.24
N GLU A 236 5.82 4.91 -9.98
CA GLU A 236 4.89 4.13 -9.17
C GLU A 236 4.12 5.08 -8.24
N LEU A 237 2.81 5.17 -8.46
CA LEU A 237 1.89 5.89 -7.58
C LEU A 237 1.17 4.90 -6.66
N PHE A 238 1.29 5.12 -5.36
CA PHE A 238 0.49 4.46 -4.34
C PHE A 238 -0.48 5.48 -3.72
N LEU A 239 -1.77 5.19 -3.79
CA LEU A 239 -2.80 5.94 -3.10
C LEU A 239 -3.37 5.11 -1.96
N GLY A 240 -3.71 5.74 -0.85
CA GLY A 240 -4.49 5.14 0.24
C GLY A 240 -5.94 4.89 -0.16
N THR A 241 -6.16 4.18 -1.27
CA THR A 241 -7.47 3.83 -1.85
C THR A 241 -7.98 2.50 -1.31
N PHE A 242 -9.30 2.35 -1.30
CA PHE A 242 -9.96 1.07 -1.16
C PHE A 242 -10.14 0.38 -2.53
N PRO A 243 -10.50 -0.91 -2.56
CA PRO A 243 -10.54 -1.67 -3.82
C PRO A 243 -11.43 -1.05 -4.89
N MET A 244 -12.66 -0.67 -4.54
CA MET A 244 -13.60 -0.06 -5.49
C MET A 244 -13.13 1.30 -5.98
N GLU A 245 -12.41 2.07 -5.16
CA GLU A 245 -11.83 3.34 -5.57
C GLU A 245 -10.71 3.13 -6.58
N SER A 246 -9.82 2.17 -6.32
CA SER A 246 -8.73 1.84 -7.24
C SER A 246 -9.29 1.37 -8.58
N LYS A 247 -10.31 0.50 -8.57
CA LYS A 247 -11.01 0.06 -9.79
C LYS A 247 -11.68 1.24 -10.51
N PHE A 248 -12.37 2.11 -9.78
CA PHE A 248 -13.00 3.30 -10.34
C PHE A 248 -12.00 4.24 -11.01
N LEU A 249 -10.91 4.57 -10.32
CA LEU A 249 -9.85 5.44 -10.83
C LEU A 249 -9.15 4.81 -12.04
N ASN A 250 -8.87 3.50 -11.98
CA ASN A 250 -8.31 2.74 -13.11
C ASN A 250 -9.20 2.80 -14.34
N ALA A 251 -10.49 2.50 -14.18
CA ALA A 251 -11.43 2.47 -15.30
C ALA A 251 -11.67 3.88 -15.87
N LYS A 252 -11.80 4.91 -15.00
CA LYS A 252 -12.09 6.29 -15.40
C LYS A 252 -10.91 6.97 -16.10
N TYR A 253 -9.69 6.77 -15.61
CA TYR A 253 -8.51 7.49 -16.10
C TYR A 253 -7.59 6.64 -16.97
N ASP A 254 -7.98 5.40 -17.29
CA ASP A 254 -7.17 4.41 -18.00
C ASP A 254 -5.81 4.22 -17.32
N LEU A 255 -5.87 3.84 -16.05
CA LEU A 255 -4.71 3.64 -15.19
C LEU A 255 -4.57 2.17 -14.78
N ASP A 256 -3.40 1.88 -14.22
CA ASP A 256 -3.12 0.63 -13.55
C ASP A 256 -2.60 0.95 -12.15
N LEU A 257 -3.47 1.36 -11.23
CA LEU A 257 -3.18 1.46 -9.79
C LEU A 257 -3.36 0.08 -9.12
N PRO A 258 -2.57 -0.27 -8.09
CA PRO A 258 -2.76 -1.51 -7.33
C PRO A 258 -4.16 -1.57 -6.70
N VAL A 259 -4.90 -2.66 -6.93
CA VAL A 259 -6.22 -2.90 -6.32
C VAL A 259 -6.04 -3.84 -5.13
N ILE A 260 -5.92 -3.35 -3.90
CA ILE A 260 -5.52 -4.20 -2.76
C ILE A 260 -6.73 -4.92 -2.14
N LEU A 261 -7.00 -6.15 -2.59
CA LEU A 261 -8.04 -7.04 -2.04
C LEU A 261 -7.55 -7.94 -0.88
N THR A 262 -6.25 -7.93 -0.59
CA THR A 262 -5.60 -8.94 0.26
C THR A 262 -5.96 -8.86 1.74
N GLY A 263 -5.87 -10.00 2.44
CA GLY A 263 -6.08 -10.07 3.89
C GLY A 263 -4.93 -9.56 4.75
N CYS A 264 -5.19 -9.48 6.06
CA CYS A 264 -4.26 -8.96 7.05
C CYS A 264 -2.88 -9.65 7.00
N SER A 265 -1.81 -8.86 6.96
CA SER A 265 -0.42 -9.33 7.03
C SER A 265 0.07 -9.55 8.46
N ALA A 266 -0.78 -9.34 9.47
CA ALA A 266 -0.40 -9.43 10.87
C ALA A 266 0.20 -10.80 11.20
N GLY A 267 1.38 -10.80 11.81
CA GLY A 267 2.14 -12.00 12.13
C GLY A 267 2.98 -12.58 10.98
N LYS A 268 2.76 -12.16 9.73
CA LYS A 268 3.72 -12.36 8.62
C LYS A 268 4.71 -11.21 8.52
N THR A 269 4.20 -10.00 8.73
CA THR A 269 4.95 -8.80 9.04
C THR A 269 4.79 -8.52 10.53
N MET A 270 5.86 -8.13 11.20
CA MET A 270 5.81 -7.75 12.62
C MET A 270 6.20 -6.30 12.82
N TYR A 271 5.77 -5.76 13.95
CA TYR A 271 6.21 -4.48 14.48
C TYR A 271 7.16 -4.72 15.64
N ILE A 272 8.24 -3.94 15.73
CA ILE A 272 9.13 -3.89 16.89
C ILE A 272 9.30 -2.44 17.30
N ASP A 273 9.16 -2.15 18.58
CA ASP A 273 9.47 -0.84 19.13
C ASP A 273 10.99 -0.65 19.41
N HIS A 274 11.35 0.53 19.90
CA HIS A 274 12.75 0.89 20.13
C HIS A 274 13.43 0.10 21.27
N ASN A 275 12.66 -0.65 22.06
CA ASN A 275 13.14 -1.43 23.20
C ASN A 275 13.03 -2.95 22.97
N GLY A 276 12.74 -3.37 21.73
CA GLY A 276 12.69 -4.79 21.38
C GLY A 276 11.35 -5.48 21.66
N ASN A 277 10.31 -4.75 22.06
CA ASN A 277 8.98 -5.34 22.21
C ASN A 277 8.32 -5.48 20.85
N ALA A 278 7.78 -6.66 20.58
CA ALA A 278 7.17 -7.00 19.30
C ALA A 278 5.65 -7.16 19.39
N LEU A 279 4.97 -6.76 18.31
CA LEU A 279 3.55 -6.98 18.08
C LEU A 279 3.30 -7.49 16.65
N PRO A 280 2.16 -8.15 16.40
CA PRO A 280 1.83 -8.62 15.06
C PRO A 280 1.40 -7.49 14.12
N CYS A 281 1.15 -6.28 14.61
CA CYS A 281 0.73 -5.13 13.81
C CYS A 281 1.17 -3.81 14.43
N TYR A 282 1.75 -2.91 13.62
CA TYR A 282 2.25 -1.61 14.08
C TYR A 282 1.14 -0.63 14.48
N MET A 283 -0.07 -0.78 13.94
CA MET A 283 -1.19 0.12 14.25
C MET A 283 -1.86 -0.23 15.58
N LEU A 284 -1.69 -1.46 16.07
CA LEU A 284 -2.44 -1.97 17.21
C LEU A 284 -2.25 -1.12 18.50
N PRO A 285 -1.03 -0.66 18.87
CA PRO A 285 -0.84 0.24 20.01
C PRO A 285 -1.70 1.50 19.92
N ALA A 286 -1.52 2.28 18.84
CA ALA A 286 -2.22 3.53 18.66
C ALA A 286 -3.74 3.35 18.56
N MET A 287 -4.19 2.30 17.87
CA MET A 287 -5.62 1.98 17.75
C MET A 287 -6.25 1.55 19.07
N SER A 288 -5.51 0.86 19.95
CA SER A 288 -6.01 0.47 21.26
C SER A 288 -6.21 1.65 22.22
N SER A 289 -5.47 2.75 22.01
CA SER A 289 -5.68 4.00 22.73
C SER A 289 -6.98 4.67 22.31
N LYS A 290 -7.33 4.61 21.01
CA LYS A 290 -8.59 5.13 20.48
C LYS A 290 -9.79 4.23 20.80
N ILE A 291 -9.60 2.90 20.77
CA ILE A 291 -10.67 1.89 20.88
C ILE A 291 -10.32 0.93 22.04
N PRO A 292 -10.87 1.15 23.25
CA PRO A 292 -10.47 0.40 24.46
C PRO A 292 -10.59 -1.13 24.36
N ARG A 293 -11.59 -1.65 23.64
CA ARG A 293 -11.77 -3.10 23.45
C ARG A 293 -10.63 -3.80 22.70
N LEU A 294 -9.76 -3.05 22.03
CA LEU A 294 -8.58 -3.60 21.36
C LEU A 294 -7.40 -3.83 22.32
N LYS A 295 -7.42 -3.23 23.53
CA LYS A 295 -6.35 -3.40 24.53
C LYS A 295 -6.13 -4.87 24.92
N ARG A 296 -7.17 -5.70 24.88
CA ARG A 296 -7.06 -7.16 25.12
C ARG A 296 -6.15 -7.89 24.13
N TYR A 297 -5.83 -7.27 22.99
CA TYR A 297 -4.93 -7.82 21.97
C TYR A 297 -3.50 -7.25 22.07
N LEU A 298 -3.25 -6.27 22.95
CA LEU A 298 -1.91 -5.74 23.20
C LEU A 298 -1.12 -6.70 24.10
N ASN A 299 -0.62 -7.76 23.50
CA ASN A 299 0.29 -8.67 24.17
C ASN A 299 1.65 -8.63 23.46
N TYR A 300 2.61 -7.99 24.10
CA TYR A 300 3.96 -7.81 23.56
C TYR A 300 4.79 -9.08 23.76
N TRP A 301 5.65 -9.36 22.80
CA TRP A 301 6.73 -10.33 22.95
C TRP A 301 8.04 -9.58 23.11
N GLN A 302 8.71 -9.74 24.25
CA GLN A 302 10.01 -9.12 24.48
C GLN A 302 11.12 -9.99 23.89
N ILE A 303 11.58 -9.64 22.68
CA ILE A 303 12.43 -10.50 21.85
C ILE A 303 13.75 -10.83 22.54
N LEU A 304 14.29 -10.00 23.43
CA LEU A 304 15.59 -10.28 24.05
C LEU A 304 15.49 -11.26 25.23
N SER A 305 14.40 -11.23 26.01
CA SER A 305 14.27 -11.99 27.25
C SER A 305 13.36 -13.20 27.15
N GLU A 306 12.42 -13.22 26.19
CA GLU A 306 11.40 -14.27 26.09
C GLU A 306 11.70 -15.24 24.95
N PRO A 307 11.33 -16.53 25.07
CA PRO A 307 11.50 -17.51 24.01
C PRO A 307 10.57 -17.24 22.80
N GLU A 308 10.91 -17.76 21.62
CA GLU A 308 10.16 -17.50 20.37
C GLU A 308 8.70 -17.99 20.41
N TYR A 309 8.41 -19.09 21.12
CA TYR A 309 7.05 -19.60 21.22
C TYR A 309 6.10 -18.61 21.91
N THR A 310 6.61 -17.72 22.77
CA THR A 310 5.82 -16.65 23.39
C THR A 310 5.21 -15.75 22.33
N ALA A 311 5.93 -15.45 21.25
CA ALA A 311 5.42 -14.66 20.13
C ALA A 311 4.15 -15.28 19.53
N VAL A 312 4.17 -16.61 19.31
CA VAL A 312 3.06 -17.33 18.68
C VAL A 312 1.81 -17.24 19.55
N GLU A 313 1.94 -17.50 20.85
CA GLU A 313 0.82 -17.42 21.80
C GLU A 313 0.32 -15.99 21.99
N SER A 314 1.22 -15.01 22.12
CA SER A 314 0.86 -13.60 22.29
C SER A 314 0.15 -13.02 21.07
N PHE A 315 0.53 -13.44 19.85
CA PHE A 315 -0.03 -12.89 18.62
C PHE A 315 -1.33 -13.57 18.19
N LYS A 316 -1.54 -14.83 18.58
CA LYS A 316 -2.67 -15.66 18.17
C LYS A 316 -4.04 -14.98 18.37
N PRO A 317 -4.36 -14.36 19.52
CA PRO A 317 -5.65 -13.70 19.71
C PRO A 317 -5.93 -12.60 18.69
N PHE A 318 -4.93 -11.76 18.39
CA PHE A 318 -5.09 -10.68 17.41
C PHE A 318 -5.20 -11.24 15.99
N ILE A 319 -4.37 -12.21 15.62
CA ILE A 319 -4.40 -12.82 14.29
C ILE A 319 -5.76 -13.48 14.05
N SER A 320 -6.27 -14.26 15.01
CA SER A 320 -7.61 -14.86 14.93
C SER A 320 -8.71 -13.82 14.78
N PHE A 321 -8.65 -12.72 15.56
CA PHE A 321 -9.57 -11.60 15.40
C PHE A 321 -9.55 -11.05 13.97
N THR A 322 -8.37 -10.76 13.41
CA THR A 322 -8.26 -10.21 12.05
C THR A 322 -8.79 -11.15 10.96
N GLN A 323 -8.69 -12.47 11.16
CA GLN A 323 -9.19 -13.47 10.22
C GLN A 323 -10.71 -13.62 10.27
N SER A 324 -11.29 -13.57 11.47
CA SER A 324 -12.75 -13.65 11.65
C SER A 324 -13.50 -12.40 11.16
N TYR A 325 -12.80 -11.28 11.05
CA TYR A 325 -13.41 -9.98 10.78
C TYR A 325 -13.61 -9.77 9.28
N SER A 326 -14.55 -10.48 8.64
CA SER A 326 -14.74 -10.24 7.19
C SER A 326 -16.04 -10.62 6.47
N GLN A 327 -17.07 -11.30 7.04
CA GLN A 327 -18.18 -11.74 6.17
C GLN A 327 -19.55 -11.05 6.36
N ASP A 328 -19.94 -10.63 7.57
CA ASP A 328 -21.30 -10.08 7.79
C ASP A 328 -21.34 -8.64 8.34
N GLY A 329 -20.19 -8.06 8.65
CA GLY A 329 -20.12 -6.91 9.58
C GLY A 329 -20.34 -5.51 8.99
N TYR A 330 -20.28 -5.33 7.67
CA TYR A 330 -20.29 -3.99 7.06
C TYR A 330 -21.51 -3.76 6.20
N LYS A 331 -22.40 -2.86 6.63
CA LYS A 331 -23.59 -2.47 5.87
C LYS A 331 -23.19 -1.93 4.49
N GLY A 332 -23.69 -2.54 3.43
CA GLY A 332 -23.47 -2.16 2.02
C GLY A 332 -22.35 -2.92 1.32
N CYS A 333 -21.59 -3.78 2.01
CA CYS A 333 -20.63 -4.70 1.38
C CYS A 333 -21.27 -6.00 0.89
N GLN A 334 -22.46 -6.35 1.38
CA GLN A 334 -23.15 -7.63 1.10
C GLN A 334 -23.45 -7.84 -0.40
N VAL A 335 -23.57 -6.76 -1.17
CA VAL A 335 -23.85 -6.79 -2.61
C VAL A 335 -22.61 -6.51 -3.47
N CYS A 336 -21.43 -6.46 -2.85
CA CYS A 336 -20.18 -6.18 -3.56
C CYS A 336 -19.71 -7.41 -4.34
N PRO A 337 -19.29 -7.28 -5.62
CA PRO A 337 -18.79 -8.40 -6.41
C PRO A 337 -17.46 -8.98 -5.89
N ASP A 338 -16.76 -8.26 -5.00
CA ASP A 338 -15.51 -8.71 -4.40
C ASP A 338 -15.68 -9.26 -2.98
N LEU A 339 -16.92 -9.46 -2.48
CA LEU A 339 -17.17 -9.83 -1.08
C LEU A 339 -16.40 -11.07 -0.62
N GLU A 340 -16.30 -12.09 -1.48
CA GLU A 340 -15.63 -13.35 -1.13
C GLU A 340 -14.10 -13.22 -1.01
N VAL A 341 -13.51 -12.24 -1.71
CA VAL A 341 -12.06 -12.08 -1.81
C VAL A 341 -11.54 -10.88 -1.01
N CYS A 342 -12.35 -9.85 -0.80
CA CYS A 342 -11.98 -8.61 -0.14
C CYS A 342 -11.85 -8.80 1.37
N LYS A 343 -10.65 -8.54 1.91
CA LYS A 343 -10.36 -8.70 3.34
C LYS A 343 -9.72 -7.42 3.92
N PRO A 344 -10.49 -6.33 4.07
CA PRO A 344 -9.95 -5.04 4.46
C PRO A 344 -9.38 -5.06 5.89
N CYS A 345 -8.53 -4.08 6.21
CA CYS A 345 -7.95 -3.96 7.54
C CYS A 345 -9.06 -3.78 8.60
N PRO A 346 -9.17 -4.69 9.59
CA PRO A 346 -10.20 -4.59 10.63
C PRO A 346 -10.02 -3.36 11.51
N LEU A 347 -8.78 -2.93 11.74
CA LEU A 347 -8.49 -1.76 12.56
C LEU A 347 -8.99 -0.47 11.91
N ILE A 348 -8.69 -0.27 10.62
CA ILE A 348 -9.18 0.89 9.84
C ILE A 348 -10.70 0.88 9.80
N ALA A 349 -11.31 -0.26 9.48
CA ALA A 349 -12.76 -0.35 9.34
C ALA A 349 -13.52 -0.08 10.65
N ILE A 350 -12.91 -0.35 11.82
CA ILE A 350 -13.48 0.02 13.13
C ILE A 350 -13.23 1.51 13.44
N SER A 351 -12.03 2.01 13.14
CA SER A 351 -11.62 3.35 13.57
C SER A 351 -12.11 4.48 12.67
N GLU A 352 -12.46 4.17 11.42
CA GLU A 352 -12.77 5.11 10.35
C GLU A 352 -13.91 4.55 9.48
N PRO A 353 -15.16 4.46 9.96
CA PRO A 353 -16.26 3.86 9.19
C PRO A 353 -16.55 4.54 7.84
N GLU A 354 -16.19 5.82 7.70
CA GLU A 354 -16.32 6.59 6.44
C GLU A 354 -15.46 6.02 5.29
N THR A 355 -14.42 5.26 5.61
CA THR A 355 -13.64 4.47 4.65
C THR A 355 -14.54 3.55 3.81
N ILE A 356 -15.46 2.84 4.48
CA ILE A 356 -16.36 1.90 3.82
C ILE A 356 -17.34 2.67 2.94
N HIS A 357 -17.80 3.84 3.41
CA HIS A 357 -18.67 4.71 2.64
C HIS A 357 -17.99 5.16 1.33
N ARG A 358 -16.74 5.61 1.40
CA ARG A 358 -15.95 6.02 0.21
C ARG A 358 -15.82 4.88 -0.81
N CYS A 359 -15.52 3.67 -0.34
CA CYS A 359 -15.47 2.47 -1.18
C CYS A 359 -16.82 2.19 -1.86
N GLN A 360 -17.93 2.30 -1.13
CA GLN A 360 -19.28 2.08 -1.68
C GLN A 360 -19.69 3.14 -2.70
N GLN A 361 -19.39 4.42 -2.43
CA GLN A 361 -19.62 5.50 -3.37
C GLN A 361 -18.85 5.28 -4.67
N ALA A 362 -17.57 4.88 -4.57
CA ALA A 362 -16.77 4.54 -5.74
C ALA A 362 -17.33 3.33 -6.49
N GLY A 363 -17.84 2.30 -5.79
CA GLY A 363 -18.52 1.17 -6.44
C GLY A 363 -19.74 1.61 -7.26
N LYS A 364 -20.54 2.55 -6.74
CA LYS A 364 -21.66 3.15 -7.51
C LYS A 364 -21.16 3.91 -8.73
N LYS A 365 -20.14 4.77 -8.58
CA LYS A 365 -19.52 5.52 -9.69
C LYS A 365 -18.88 4.58 -10.74
N LEU A 366 -18.30 3.46 -10.30
CA LEU A 366 -17.70 2.47 -11.19
C LEU A 366 -18.74 1.81 -12.09
N SER A 367 -19.93 1.53 -11.54
CA SER A 367 -21.04 0.95 -12.30
C SER A 367 -21.59 1.85 -13.41
N SER A 368 -21.25 3.15 -13.43
CA SER A 368 -21.60 4.08 -14.50
C SER A 368 -20.45 4.35 -15.49
N VAL A 369 -19.25 3.78 -15.27
CA VAL A 369 -18.15 3.91 -16.22
C VAL A 369 -18.47 3.08 -17.47
N THR A 370 -18.31 3.71 -18.64
CA THR A 370 -18.46 3.06 -19.94
C THR A 370 -17.16 3.28 -20.73
N PRO A 371 -16.37 2.23 -21.00
CA PRO A 371 -15.19 2.39 -21.83
C PRO A 371 -15.58 2.80 -23.26
N GLN A 372 -14.70 3.54 -23.91
CA GLN A 372 -14.84 3.84 -25.33
C GLN A 372 -14.45 2.57 -26.13
N ILE A 373 -15.45 1.93 -26.72
CA ILE A 373 -15.29 0.75 -27.58
C ILE A 373 -15.86 1.11 -28.95
N ASP A 374 -14.97 1.28 -29.93
CA ASP A 374 -15.30 1.40 -31.34
C ASP A 374 -14.84 0.16 -32.12
N ASP A 375 -15.15 0.11 -33.41
CA ASP A 375 -14.92 -1.06 -34.27
C ASP A 375 -13.43 -1.36 -34.47
N THR A 376 -12.55 -0.38 -34.24
CA THR A 376 -11.09 -0.49 -34.42
C THR A 376 -10.36 -0.92 -33.15
N VAL A 377 -11.02 -0.81 -31.99
CA VAL A 377 -10.42 -1.17 -30.70
C VAL A 377 -10.01 -2.64 -30.71
N VAL A 378 -8.77 -2.88 -30.30
CA VAL A 378 -8.22 -4.23 -30.09
C VAL A 378 -8.18 -4.49 -28.58
N PRO A 379 -9.07 -5.35 -28.04
CA PRO A 379 -9.03 -5.73 -26.64
C PRO A 379 -7.87 -6.68 -26.36
N GLN A 380 -7.20 -6.47 -25.25
CA GLN A 380 -6.06 -7.28 -24.82
C GLN A 380 -6.18 -7.64 -23.34
N VAL A 381 -5.95 -8.92 -23.01
CA VAL A 381 -5.73 -9.35 -21.62
C VAL A 381 -4.38 -8.81 -21.17
N LYS A 382 -4.35 -8.11 -20.02
CA LYS A 382 -3.10 -7.52 -19.54
C LYS A 382 -2.05 -8.61 -19.26
N SER A 383 -0.80 -8.32 -19.60
CA SER A 383 0.31 -9.30 -19.61
C SER A 383 0.62 -9.96 -18.26
N TYR A 384 0.27 -9.31 -17.14
CA TYR A 384 0.47 -9.83 -15.79
C TYR A 384 -0.69 -10.72 -15.29
N ILE A 385 -1.66 -11.02 -16.16
CA ILE A 385 -2.82 -11.84 -15.86
C ILE A 385 -2.63 -13.21 -16.49
N LYS A 386 -2.67 -14.23 -15.65
CA LYS A 386 -2.70 -15.63 -16.08
C LYS A 386 -4.13 -16.12 -16.01
N TRP A 387 -4.53 -16.95 -16.96
CA TRP A 387 -5.87 -17.51 -16.98
C TRP A 387 -5.89 -18.91 -17.57
N ILE A 388 -6.90 -19.67 -17.19
CA ILE A 388 -7.21 -21.00 -17.73
C ILE A 388 -8.74 -21.16 -17.78
N ILE A 389 -9.21 -21.89 -18.79
CA ILE A 389 -10.61 -22.32 -18.86
C ILE A 389 -10.66 -23.83 -18.67
N GLU A 390 -11.40 -24.28 -17.67
CA GLU A 390 -11.74 -25.69 -17.44
C GLU A 390 -13.26 -25.81 -17.56
N ASP A 391 -13.74 -26.59 -18.53
CA ASP A 391 -15.16 -26.68 -18.93
C ASP A 391 -15.79 -25.31 -19.22
N SER A 392 -16.64 -24.82 -18.31
CA SER A 392 -17.31 -23.52 -18.39
C SER A 392 -16.77 -22.51 -17.38
N VAL A 393 -15.69 -22.83 -16.65
CA VAL A 393 -15.14 -21.97 -15.60
C VAL A 393 -13.85 -21.33 -16.08
N LEU A 394 -13.86 -20.00 -16.19
CA LEU A 394 -12.67 -19.18 -16.39
C LEU A 394 -12.04 -18.86 -15.03
N ARG A 395 -10.81 -19.32 -14.82
CA ARG A 395 -10.00 -18.95 -13.67
C ARG A 395 -9.00 -17.89 -14.08
N ILE A 396 -8.95 -16.79 -13.33
CA ILE A 396 -8.00 -15.69 -13.54
C ILE A 396 -7.14 -15.52 -12.29
N ASP A 397 -5.82 -15.52 -12.50
CA ASP A 397 -4.78 -15.21 -11.52
C ASP A 397 -4.14 -13.86 -11.88
N ILE A 398 -4.38 -12.85 -11.05
CA ILE A 398 -3.79 -11.51 -11.18
C ILE A 398 -2.57 -11.45 -10.26
N THR A 399 -1.37 -11.26 -10.82
CA THR A 399 -0.13 -11.13 -10.04
C THR A 399 0.60 -9.84 -10.41
N ARG A 400 0.68 -8.87 -9.49
CA ARG A 400 1.34 -7.58 -9.74
C ARG A 400 2.17 -7.15 -8.54
N GLY A 401 3.49 -7.28 -8.64
CA GLY A 401 4.38 -7.09 -7.48
C GLY A 401 3.98 -8.07 -6.36
N ASP A 402 3.71 -7.53 -5.16
CA ASP A 402 3.22 -8.32 -4.02
C ASP A 402 1.69 -8.53 -4.02
N TYR A 403 0.96 -7.91 -4.95
CA TYR A 403 -0.48 -8.10 -5.07
C TYR A 403 -0.81 -9.40 -5.81
N PHE A 404 -1.70 -10.18 -5.22
CA PHE A 404 -2.20 -11.43 -5.77
C PHE A 404 -3.70 -11.58 -5.54
N CYS A 405 -4.45 -11.85 -6.60
CA CYS A 405 -5.87 -12.15 -6.53
C CYS A 405 -6.21 -13.30 -7.48
N LYS A 406 -7.10 -14.19 -7.01
CA LYS A 406 -7.70 -15.24 -7.82
C LYS A 406 -9.19 -15.02 -7.91
N LYS A 407 -9.76 -15.20 -9.10
CA LYS A 407 -11.19 -15.14 -9.35
C LYS A 407 -11.61 -16.25 -10.30
N GLU A 408 -12.83 -16.73 -10.12
CA GLU A 408 -13.46 -17.71 -10.99
C GLU A 408 -14.75 -17.11 -11.55
N PHE A 409 -15.02 -17.39 -12.83
CA PHE A 409 -16.18 -16.91 -13.55
C PHE A 409 -16.82 -18.08 -14.29
N GLU A 410 -18.11 -18.27 -14.11
CA GLU A 410 -18.88 -19.20 -14.94
C GLU A 410 -19.23 -18.50 -16.27
N LEU A 411 -18.81 -19.11 -17.38
CA LEU A 411 -19.02 -18.61 -18.73
C LEU A 411 -20.03 -19.51 -19.46
N ASN A 412 -21.03 -18.88 -20.07
CA ASN A 412 -21.81 -19.55 -21.10
C ASN A 412 -20.98 -19.72 -22.39
N ASN A 413 -21.51 -20.44 -23.38
CA ASN A 413 -20.79 -20.74 -24.62
C ASN A 413 -20.35 -19.47 -25.36
N THR A 414 -21.24 -18.48 -25.52
CA THR A 414 -20.93 -17.22 -26.21
C THR A 414 -19.81 -16.46 -25.50
N ALA A 415 -19.88 -16.33 -24.17
CA ALA A 415 -18.86 -15.65 -23.36
C ALA A 415 -17.51 -16.36 -23.42
N LYS A 416 -17.51 -17.70 -23.44
CA LYS A 416 -16.31 -18.52 -23.63
C LYS A 416 -15.67 -18.26 -25.00
N SER A 417 -16.45 -18.28 -26.08
CA SER A 417 -15.94 -17.97 -27.43
C SER A 417 -15.40 -16.54 -27.52
N ILE A 418 -16.13 -15.57 -26.95
CA ILE A 418 -15.66 -14.17 -26.87
C ILE A 418 -14.31 -14.10 -26.14
N TRP A 419 -14.19 -14.69 -24.95
CA TRP A 419 -12.97 -14.66 -24.16
C TRP A 419 -11.78 -15.23 -24.93
N LEU A 420 -11.94 -16.38 -25.59
CA LEU A 420 -10.89 -17.00 -26.41
C LEU A 420 -10.45 -16.14 -27.61
N LEU A 421 -11.29 -15.21 -28.06
CA LEU A 421 -10.98 -14.28 -29.14
C LEU A 421 -10.28 -13.00 -28.63
N ILE A 422 -10.33 -12.71 -27.32
CA ILE A 422 -9.66 -11.57 -26.67
C ILE A 422 -8.21 -11.97 -26.32
N ASP A 423 -7.26 -11.62 -27.19
CA ASP A 423 -5.82 -11.76 -26.91
C ASP A 423 -4.95 -10.82 -27.78
N GLY A 424 -5.38 -9.57 -27.99
CA GLY A 424 -4.55 -8.54 -28.63
C GLY A 424 -4.27 -8.74 -30.14
N ARG A 425 -4.97 -9.66 -30.81
CA ARG A 425 -4.76 -9.97 -32.25
C ARG A 425 -5.94 -9.66 -33.16
N LYS A 426 -7.10 -9.35 -32.60
CA LYS A 426 -8.34 -9.09 -33.36
C LYS A 426 -8.98 -7.81 -32.87
N SER A 427 -9.35 -6.94 -33.78
CA SER A 427 -10.21 -5.79 -33.56
C SER A 427 -11.62 -6.22 -33.14
N TYR A 428 -12.36 -5.29 -32.54
CA TYR A 428 -13.76 -5.47 -32.18
C TYR A 428 -14.56 -5.99 -33.38
N ASN A 429 -14.39 -5.42 -34.58
CA ASN A 429 -15.09 -5.87 -35.78
C ASN A 429 -14.72 -7.31 -36.19
N GLU A 430 -13.42 -7.67 -36.18
CA GLU A 430 -12.99 -9.04 -36.50
C GLU A 430 -13.55 -10.07 -35.50
N ILE A 431 -13.66 -9.71 -34.22
CA ILE A 431 -14.30 -10.58 -33.21
C ILE A 431 -15.77 -10.76 -33.56
N MET A 432 -16.49 -9.68 -33.90
CA MET A 432 -17.90 -9.73 -34.27
C MET A 432 -18.16 -10.62 -35.49
N GLU A 433 -17.36 -10.50 -36.55
CA GLU A 433 -17.48 -11.33 -37.75
C GLU A 433 -17.32 -12.83 -37.46
N LEU A 434 -16.42 -13.19 -36.54
CA LEU A 434 -16.22 -14.58 -36.13
C LEU A 434 -17.38 -15.10 -35.29
N LEU A 435 -17.90 -14.28 -34.36
CA LEU A 435 -19.04 -14.65 -33.53
C LEU A 435 -20.30 -14.86 -34.37
N GLN A 436 -20.55 -14.02 -35.38
CA GLN A 436 -21.69 -14.18 -36.29
C GLN A 436 -21.62 -15.50 -37.08
N LYS A 437 -20.41 -15.92 -37.49
CA LYS A 437 -20.19 -17.20 -38.17
C LYS A 437 -20.41 -18.39 -37.25
N GLU A 438 -19.96 -18.30 -36.00
CA GLU A 438 -20.06 -19.37 -34.99
C GLU A 438 -21.49 -19.52 -34.44
N TYR A 439 -22.21 -18.40 -34.31
CA TYR A 439 -23.52 -18.30 -33.67
C TYR A 439 -24.59 -17.70 -34.59
N PRO A 440 -24.87 -18.29 -35.77
CA PRO A 440 -25.75 -17.70 -36.80
C PRO A 440 -27.24 -17.60 -36.41
N ARG A 441 -27.63 -18.21 -35.28
CA ARG A 441 -28.98 -18.14 -34.72
C ARG A 441 -29.22 -16.87 -33.90
N PHE A 442 -28.16 -16.23 -33.42
CA PHE A 442 -28.25 -14.97 -32.68
C PHE A 442 -28.21 -13.81 -33.66
N SER A 443 -28.99 -12.76 -33.37
CA SER A 443 -28.91 -11.53 -34.15
C SER A 443 -27.58 -10.82 -33.90
N GLU A 444 -27.12 -10.06 -34.89
CA GLU A 444 -25.95 -9.20 -34.76
C GLU A 444 -26.04 -8.29 -33.53
N ARG A 445 -27.22 -7.72 -33.28
CA ARG A 445 -27.48 -6.86 -32.11
C ARG A 445 -27.25 -7.57 -30.78
N GLU A 446 -27.65 -8.83 -30.66
CA GLU A 446 -27.43 -9.64 -29.45
C GLU A 446 -25.94 -9.88 -29.22
N LEU A 447 -25.21 -10.31 -30.26
CA LEU A 447 -23.77 -10.55 -30.17
C LEU A 447 -22.97 -9.28 -29.86
N HIS A 448 -23.35 -8.13 -30.42
CA HIS A 448 -22.76 -6.83 -30.06
C HIS A 448 -23.01 -6.49 -28.59
N SER A 449 -24.21 -6.74 -28.09
CA SER A 449 -24.56 -6.50 -26.69
C SER A 449 -23.70 -7.36 -25.78
N ASP A 450 -23.57 -8.65 -26.08
CA ASP A 450 -22.78 -9.60 -25.28
C ASP A 450 -21.28 -9.25 -25.30
N LEU A 451 -20.72 -8.96 -26.46
CA LEU A 451 -19.32 -8.55 -26.59
C LEU A 451 -19.03 -7.27 -25.79
N LYS A 452 -19.86 -6.23 -25.97
CA LYS A 452 -19.70 -4.96 -25.21
C LYS A 452 -19.85 -5.17 -23.71
N ALA A 453 -20.83 -5.97 -23.28
CA ALA A 453 -21.04 -6.25 -21.87
C ALA A 453 -19.84 -6.95 -21.24
N LEU A 454 -19.30 -7.98 -21.92
CA LEU A 454 -18.14 -8.73 -21.46
C LEU A 454 -16.87 -7.87 -21.44
N LEU A 455 -16.60 -7.13 -22.51
CA LEU A 455 -15.44 -6.22 -22.58
C LEU A 455 -15.51 -5.15 -21.50
N ARG A 456 -16.69 -4.55 -21.29
CA ARG A 456 -16.91 -3.57 -20.23
C ARG A 456 -16.66 -4.16 -18.84
N TYR A 457 -17.18 -5.36 -18.58
CA TYR A 457 -17.00 -6.04 -17.30
C TYR A 457 -15.52 -6.26 -16.99
N PHE A 458 -14.78 -6.91 -17.90
CA PHE A 458 -13.37 -7.20 -17.68
C PHE A 458 -12.48 -5.96 -17.72
N TYR A 459 -12.87 -4.90 -18.43
CA TYR A 459 -12.19 -3.60 -18.35
C TYR A 459 -12.32 -2.98 -16.96
N ILE A 460 -13.54 -2.94 -16.40
CA ILE A 460 -13.81 -2.44 -15.06
C ILE A 460 -13.10 -3.26 -13.98
N GLU A 461 -13.01 -4.58 -14.17
CA GLU A 461 -12.25 -5.47 -13.30
C GLU A 461 -10.72 -5.34 -13.47
N GLY A 462 -10.27 -4.49 -14.40
CA GLY A 462 -8.85 -4.23 -14.67
C GLY A 462 -8.15 -5.41 -15.33
N VAL A 463 -8.91 -6.33 -15.94
CA VAL A 463 -8.44 -7.55 -16.59
C VAL A 463 -8.08 -7.31 -18.06
N VAL A 464 -8.95 -6.60 -18.76
CA VAL A 464 -8.77 -6.23 -20.17
C VAL A 464 -8.36 -4.76 -20.26
N THR A 465 -7.51 -4.46 -21.22
CA THR A 465 -7.21 -3.10 -21.68
C THR A 465 -7.53 -3.00 -23.17
N PHE A 466 -7.65 -1.79 -23.66
CA PHE A 466 -7.87 -1.50 -25.08
C PHE A 466 -6.60 -0.86 -25.63
N ASN A 467 -6.17 -1.25 -26.82
CA ASN A 467 -4.97 -0.67 -27.43
C ASN A 467 -5.07 0.86 -27.49
N ARG A 468 -3.95 1.52 -27.15
CA ARG A 468 -3.67 2.95 -27.33
C ARG A 468 -3.00 3.21 -28.67
#